data_AF-A0A2W0A2L8-F1
#
_entry.id   AF-A0A2W0A2L8-F1
#
_cell.length_a   1.000
_cell.length_b   1.000
_cell.length_c   1.000
_cell.angle_alpha   90.00
_cell.angle_beta   90.00
_cell.angle_gamma   90.00
#
_symmetry.space_group_name_H-M   'P 1'
#
loop_
_entity.id
_entity.type
_entity.pdbx_description
1 polymer ?
#
loop_
_entity_poly.entity_id
_entity_poly.type
_entity_poly.pdbx_seq_one_letter_code
_entity_poly.pdbx_strand_id
1 'polypeptide(L)'
;MSADERRFALQYLFQANPVNMIGRYPRYLELWERFRATGDSPERADKYFQPQDFTDLQVLSQIAWFDEFFLDEPEVAALIKKGRNYSAEEQRFVIAREGELLAKVLPAHAAAAERGGIEISTSPFYHPILPLVCDTNMGAVSSPGLPLPQNRFRHPEDAREQLVRGLDLHEQVFGV
;
A
#
# COMPACT_ATOMS: atom_id res chain seq x y z
N MET A 1 0.45 -7.38 -21.63
CA MET A 1 -0.43 -7.58 -20.46
C MET A 1 -1.59 -8.49 -20.86
N SER A 2 -1.87 -9.52 -20.07
CA SER A 2 -3.06 -10.37 -20.19
C SER A 2 -4.34 -9.57 -19.86
N ALA A 3 -5.52 -10.14 -20.13
CA ALA A 3 -6.78 -9.49 -19.77
C ALA A 3 -6.93 -9.33 -18.25
N ASP A 4 -6.48 -10.32 -17.48
CA ASP A 4 -6.58 -10.29 -16.01
C ASP A 4 -5.65 -9.23 -15.42
N GLU A 5 -4.42 -9.08 -15.95
CA GLU A 5 -3.50 -8.02 -15.54
C GLU A 5 -4.05 -6.61 -15.82
N ARG A 6 -4.73 -6.42 -16.95
CA ARG A 6 -5.35 -5.14 -17.30
C ARG A 6 -6.53 -4.81 -16.39
N ARG A 7 -7.38 -5.78 -16.09
CA ARG A 7 -8.49 -5.59 -15.14
C ARG A 7 -7.99 -5.33 -13.73
N PHE A 8 -6.94 -6.04 -13.31
CA PHE A 8 -6.25 -5.77 -12.05
C PHE A 8 -5.76 -4.32 -11.99
N ALA A 9 -5.08 -3.84 -13.06
CA ALA A 9 -4.61 -2.46 -13.12
C ALA A 9 -5.78 -1.45 -12.97
N LEU A 10 -6.88 -1.65 -13.67
CA LEU A 10 -8.07 -0.79 -13.59
C LEU A 10 -8.77 -0.84 -12.22
N GLN A 11 -8.69 -1.98 -11.52
CA GLN A 11 -9.30 -2.14 -10.20
C GLN A 11 -8.48 -1.46 -9.09
N TYR A 12 -7.15 -1.56 -9.15
CA TYR A 12 -6.29 -1.19 -8.01
C TYR A 12 -5.50 0.11 -8.22
N LEU A 13 -5.14 0.46 -9.46
CA LEU A 13 -4.28 1.63 -9.72
C LEU A 13 -5.02 2.97 -9.68
N PHE A 14 -6.30 2.97 -9.30
CA PHE A 14 -7.06 4.18 -8.96
C PHE A 14 -7.37 4.30 -7.46
N GLN A 15 -6.81 3.43 -6.62
CA GLN A 15 -6.97 3.51 -5.16
C GLN A 15 -6.07 4.61 -4.55
N ALA A 16 -6.31 5.85 -4.96
CA ALA A 16 -5.65 7.05 -4.45
C ALA A 16 -6.72 8.14 -4.25
N ASN A 17 -6.41 9.17 -3.45
CA ASN A 17 -7.37 10.25 -3.20
C ASN A 17 -7.70 10.97 -4.52
N PRO A 18 -8.98 11.05 -4.96
CA PRO A 18 -9.32 11.62 -6.26
C PRO A 18 -8.94 13.09 -6.43
N VAL A 19 -8.99 13.87 -5.37
CA VAL A 19 -8.75 15.32 -5.41
C VAL A 19 -7.26 15.61 -5.29
N ASN A 20 -6.62 15.09 -4.23
CA ASN A 20 -5.28 15.50 -3.85
C ASN A 20 -4.17 14.70 -4.54
N MET A 21 -4.46 13.47 -4.99
CA MET A 21 -3.46 12.59 -5.60
C MET A 21 -3.72 12.40 -7.10
N ILE A 22 -4.93 11.95 -7.46
CA ILE A 22 -5.29 11.75 -8.87
C ILE A 22 -5.39 13.10 -9.60
N GLY A 23 -6.14 14.04 -9.02
CA GLY A 23 -6.37 15.38 -9.59
C GLY A 23 -5.11 16.23 -9.77
N ARG A 24 -4.01 15.91 -9.08
CA ARG A 24 -2.72 16.59 -9.24
C ARG A 24 -2.13 16.41 -10.64
N TYR A 25 -2.40 15.27 -11.29
CA TYR A 25 -1.83 14.92 -12.58
C TYR A 25 -2.91 14.87 -13.65
N PRO A 26 -2.94 15.81 -14.62
CA PRO A 26 -4.03 15.92 -15.59
C PRO A 26 -4.33 14.62 -16.36
N ARG A 27 -3.27 13.89 -16.74
CA ARG A 27 -3.41 12.60 -17.42
C ARG A 27 -3.99 11.51 -16.52
N TYR A 28 -3.65 11.51 -15.24
CA TYR A 28 -4.18 10.51 -14.30
C TYR A 28 -5.66 10.75 -14.04
N LEU A 29 -6.05 12.02 -13.88
CA LEU A 29 -7.45 12.44 -13.80
C LEU A 29 -8.25 12.04 -15.04
N GLU A 30 -7.71 12.28 -16.25
CA GLU A 30 -8.36 11.87 -17.50
C GLU A 30 -8.64 10.35 -17.54
N LEU A 31 -7.65 9.53 -17.15
CA LEU A 31 -7.79 8.07 -17.10
C LEU A 31 -8.82 7.65 -16.04
N TRP A 32 -8.82 8.31 -14.88
CA TRP A 32 -9.80 8.05 -13.82
C TRP A 32 -11.22 8.39 -14.27
N GLU A 33 -11.45 9.54 -14.89
CA GLU A 33 -12.75 9.94 -15.43
C GLU A 33 -13.26 8.97 -16.49
N ARG A 34 -12.37 8.49 -17.38
CA ARG A 34 -12.70 7.44 -18.35
C ARG A 34 -13.12 6.14 -17.68
N PHE A 35 -12.45 5.73 -16.61
CA PHE A 35 -12.83 4.56 -15.82
C PHE A 35 -14.21 4.77 -15.16
N ARG A 36 -14.43 5.91 -14.49
CA ARG A 36 -15.72 6.29 -13.88
C ARG A 36 -16.86 6.25 -14.90
N ALA A 37 -16.64 6.73 -16.13
CA ALA A 37 -17.63 6.75 -17.20
C ALA A 37 -18.12 5.34 -17.62
N THR A 38 -17.37 4.28 -17.29
CA THR A 38 -17.78 2.89 -17.51
C THR A 38 -18.57 2.27 -16.34
N GLY A 39 -18.88 3.08 -15.33
CA GLY A 39 -19.58 2.64 -14.11
C GLY A 39 -18.69 1.83 -13.18
N ASP A 40 -17.42 2.22 -13.06
CA ASP A 40 -16.43 1.59 -12.17
C ASP A 40 -16.19 0.08 -12.43
N SER A 41 -16.45 -0.39 -13.66
CA SER A 41 -16.26 -1.80 -14.03
C SER A 41 -14.97 -1.98 -14.83
N PRO A 42 -13.96 -2.69 -14.27
CA PRO A 42 -12.75 -3.03 -14.99
C PRO A 42 -13.02 -3.77 -16.32
N GLU A 43 -14.03 -4.63 -16.36
CA GLU A 43 -14.40 -5.41 -17.56
C GLU A 43 -14.96 -4.53 -18.68
N ARG A 44 -15.68 -3.46 -18.32
CA ARG A 44 -16.19 -2.48 -19.28
C ARG A 44 -15.08 -1.54 -19.72
N ALA A 45 -14.30 -1.01 -18.78
CA ALA A 45 -13.18 -0.12 -19.05
C ALA A 45 -12.10 -0.75 -19.95
N ASP A 46 -11.77 -2.03 -19.75
CA ASP A 46 -10.73 -2.74 -20.52
C ASP A 46 -10.94 -2.66 -22.05
N LYS A 47 -12.21 -2.55 -22.50
CA LYS A 47 -12.55 -2.45 -23.93
C LYS A 47 -12.18 -1.11 -24.55
N TYR A 48 -11.99 -0.07 -23.74
CA TYR A 48 -11.77 1.31 -24.17
C TYR A 48 -10.37 1.83 -23.84
N PHE A 49 -9.60 1.09 -23.04
CA PHE A 49 -8.23 1.44 -22.69
C PHE A 49 -7.25 0.85 -23.70
N GLN A 50 -6.33 1.67 -24.17
CA GLN A 50 -5.25 1.27 -25.07
C GLN A 50 -4.00 0.88 -24.28
N PRO A 51 -3.04 0.13 -24.86
CA PRO A 51 -1.80 -0.22 -24.19
C PRO A 51 -1.07 0.96 -23.54
N GLN A 52 -1.04 2.12 -24.19
CA GLN A 52 -0.43 3.33 -23.64
C GLN A 52 -1.19 3.89 -22.43
N ASP A 53 -2.51 3.73 -22.37
CA ASP A 53 -3.31 4.16 -21.19
C ASP A 53 -2.89 3.36 -19.95
N PHE A 54 -2.57 2.06 -20.12
CA PHE A 54 -2.08 1.22 -19.02
C PHE A 54 -0.68 1.62 -18.57
N THR A 55 0.25 1.88 -19.50
CA THR A 55 1.60 2.34 -19.13
C THR A 55 1.53 3.67 -18.38
N ASP A 56 0.71 4.61 -18.87
CA ASP A 56 0.52 5.89 -18.19
C ASP A 56 -0.11 5.71 -16.81
N LEU A 57 -1.14 4.86 -16.69
CA LEU A 57 -1.77 4.55 -15.41
C LEU A 57 -0.78 3.93 -14.42
N GLN A 58 0.04 2.98 -14.87
CA GLN A 58 1.05 2.33 -14.04
C GLN A 58 2.06 3.32 -13.50
N VAL A 59 2.59 4.21 -14.34
CA VAL A 59 3.55 5.23 -13.91
C VAL A 59 2.92 6.28 -13.00
N LEU A 60 1.78 6.84 -13.39
CA LEU A 60 1.13 7.92 -12.63
C LEU A 60 0.58 7.46 -11.29
N SER A 61 0.06 6.22 -11.22
CA SER A 61 -0.39 5.66 -9.94
C SER A 61 0.76 5.52 -8.95
N GLN A 62 1.96 5.13 -9.39
CA GLN A 62 3.14 5.03 -8.53
C GLN A 62 3.65 6.41 -8.12
N ILE A 63 3.84 7.33 -9.07
CA ILE A 63 4.29 8.72 -8.79
C ILE A 63 3.35 9.43 -7.81
N ALA A 64 2.04 9.16 -7.86
CA ALA A 64 1.08 9.77 -6.93
C ALA A 64 1.28 9.36 -5.47
N TRP A 65 1.99 8.26 -5.20
CA TRP A 65 2.33 7.78 -3.85
C TRP A 65 3.74 8.15 -3.39
N PHE A 66 4.54 8.83 -4.22
CA PHE A 66 5.83 9.35 -3.79
C PHE A 66 5.61 10.46 -2.75
N ASP A 67 6.44 10.44 -1.70
CA ASP A 67 6.50 11.54 -0.75
C ASP A 67 6.93 12.83 -1.47
N GLU A 68 6.38 13.97 -1.04
CA GLU A 68 6.66 15.29 -1.62
C GLU A 68 8.18 15.58 -1.71
N PHE A 69 8.96 15.10 -0.74
CA PHE A 69 10.40 15.26 -0.71
C PHE A 69 11.10 14.69 -1.95
N PHE A 70 10.56 13.61 -2.53
CA PHE A 70 11.16 12.93 -3.68
C PHE A 70 10.66 13.45 -5.03
N LEU A 71 9.61 14.28 -5.05
CA LEU A 71 9.05 14.80 -6.31
C LEU A 71 9.96 15.83 -6.98
N ASP A 72 10.80 16.50 -6.20
CA ASP A 72 11.79 17.48 -6.69
C ASP A 72 13.10 16.82 -7.16
N GLU A 73 13.26 15.50 -7.02
CA GLU A 73 14.42 14.79 -7.55
C GLU A 73 14.44 14.90 -9.09
N PRO A 74 15.59 15.22 -9.72
CA PRO A 74 15.64 15.59 -11.13
C PRO A 74 14.95 14.61 -12.08
N GLU A 75 15.16 13.31 -11.88
CA GLU A 75 14.57 12.25 -12.69
C GLU A 75 13.05 12.12 -12.48
N VAL A 76 12.58 12.22 -11.23
CA VAL A 76 11.15 12.15 -10.89
C VAL A 76 10.42 13.40 -11.38
N ALA A 77 10.99 14.58 -11.16
CA ALA A 77 10.48 15.85 -11.64
C ALA A 77 10.36 15.87 -13.18
N ALA A 78 11.33 15.26 -13.89
CA ALA A 78 11.27 15.13 -15.34
C ALA A 78 10.08 14.26 -15.81
N LEU A 79 9.78 13.17 -15.10
CA LEU A 79 8.60 12.33 -15.38
C LEU A 79 7.30 13.09 -15.12
N ILE A 80 7.19 13.78 -13.98
CA ILE A 80 6.02 14.60 -13.65
C ILE A 80 5.78 15.65 -14.73
N LYS A 81 6.85 16.34 -15.16
CA LYS A 81 6.79 17.33 -16.23
C LYS A 81 6.38 16.73 -17.58
N LYS A 82 6.82 15.51 -17.89
CA LYS A 82 6.42 14.79 -19.10
C LYS A 82 4.92 14.46 -19.07
N GLY A 83 4.41 14.00 -17.93
CA GLY A 83 2.98 13.89 -17.62
C GLY A 83 2.20 12.79 -18.35
N ARG A 84 2.66 12.31 -19.52
CA ARG A 84 1.99 11.29 -20.33
C ARG A 84 2.95 10.59 -21.31
N ASN A 85 2.45 9.56 -21.98
CA ASN A 85 3.19 8.80 -22.99
C ASN A 85 4.51 8.23 -22.43
N TYR A 86 4.41 7.64 -21.24
CA TYR A 86 5.57 7.02 -20.60
C TYR A 86 5.99 5.76 -21.36
N SER A 87 7.29 5.52 -21.36
CA SER A 87 7.95 4.37 -21.96
C SER A 87 8.09 3.24 -20.93
N ALA A 88 8.35 2.04 -21.42
CA ALA A 88 8.65 0.90 -20.55
C ALA A 88 9.94 1.10 -19.74
N GLU A 89 10.87 1.92 -20.21
CA GLU A 89 12.09 2.26 -19.48
C GLU A 89 11.79 3.18 -18.28
N GLU A 90 10.98 4.21 -18.50
CA GLU A 90 10.54 5.10 -17.43
C GLU A 90 9.68 4.36 -16.39
N GLN A 91 8.85 3.42 -16.83
CA GLN A 91 8.13 2.53 -15.92
C GLN A 91 9.08 1.71 -15.03
N ARG A 92 10.10 1.08 -15.63
CA ARG A 92 11.09 0.31 -14.86
C ARG A 92 11.89 1.20 -13.91
N PHE A 93 12.20 2.43 -14.34
CA PHE A 93 12.86 3.41 -13.50
C PHE A 93 12.05 3.72 -12.23
N VAL A 94 10.76 4.01 -12.36
CA VAL A 94 9.89 4.31 -11.20
C VAL A 94 9.89 3.16 -10.20
N ILE A 95 9.70 1.92 -10.67
CA ILE A 95 9.69 0.72 -9.82
C ILE A 95 11.05 0.54 -9.12
N ALA A 96 12.15 0.72 -9.85
CA ALA A 96 13.48 0.62 -9.27
C ALA A 96 13.69 1.69 -8.18
N ARG A 97 13.26 2.94 -8.45
CA ARG A 97 13.39 4.05 -7.52
C ARG A 97 12.58 3.82 -6.24
N GLU A 98 11.34 3.34 -6.35
CA GLU A 98 10.53 2.96 -5.19
C GLU A 98 11.24 1.91 -4.33
N GLY A 99 11.80 0.88 -4.97
CA GLY A 99 12.58 -0.16 -4.27
C GLY A 99 13.78 0.41 -3.51
N GLU A 100 14.54 1.32 -4.13
CA GLU A 100 15.66 2.00 -3.48
C GLU A 100 15.24 2.86 -2.29
N LEU A 101 14.09 3.53 -2.36
CA LEU A 101 13.56 4.36 -1.28
C LEU A 101 13.03 3.51 -0.13
N LEU A 102 12.26 2.46 -0.44
CA LEU A 102 11.74 1.52 0.56
C LEU A 102 12.87 0.79 1.30
N ALA A 103 13.94 0.42 0.60
CA ALA A 103 15.11 -0.22 1.20
C ALA A 103 15.80 0.64 2.27
N LYS A 104 15.59 1.97 2.27
CA LYS A 104 16.16 2.88 3.27
C LYS A 104 15.35 2.97 4.55
N VAL A 105 14.09 2.52 4.55
CA VAL A 105 13.18 2.70 5.70
C VAL A 105 13.72 2.01 6.95
N LEU A 106 14.00 0.71 6.89
CA LEU A 106 14.47 -0.04 8.06
C LEU A 106 15.85 0.45 8.56
N PRO A 107 16.87 0.64 7.69
CA PRO A 107 18.15 1.22 8.13
C PRO A 107 18.04 2.60 8.76
N ALA A 108 17.16 3.47 8.26
CA ALA A 108 16.96 4.80 8.83
C ALA A 108 16.41 4.75 10.26
N HIS A 109 15.45 3.84 10.52
CA HIS A 109 14.91 3.64 11.86
C HIS A 109 15.95 3.00 12.79
N ALA A 110 16.69 1.98 12.32
CA ALA A 110 17.75 1.34 13.09
C ALA A 110 18.84 2.36 13.52
N ALA A 111 19.33 3.17 12.58
CA ALA A 111 20.32 4.22 12.87
C ALA A 111 19.75 5.33 13.80
N ALA A 112 18.44 5.59 13.75
CA ALA A 112 17.79 6.52 14.66
C ALA A 112 17.67 5.97 16.09
N ALA A 113 17.44 4.67 16.25
CA ALA A 113 17.42 3.99 17.54
C ALA A 113 18.84 3.88 18.13
N GLU A 114 19.85 3.52 17.32
CA GLU A 114 21.24 3.39 17.76
C GLU A 114 21.80 4.70 18.34
N ARG A 115 21.42 5.85 17.75
CA ARG A 115 21.80 7.17 18.27
C ARG A 115 20.95 7.66 19.46
N GLY A 116 19.99 6.86 19.94
CA GLY A 116 19.09 7.20 21.03
C GLY A 116 18.03 8.26 20.69
N GLY A 117 17.74 8.48 19.40
CA GLY A 117 16.75 9.47 18.96
C GLY A 117 15.31 8.97 18.99
N ILE A 118 15.12 7.64 18.95
CA ILE A 118 13.82 6.98 19.03
C ILE A 118 13.93 5.68 19.82
N GLU A 119 12.80 5.17 20.29
CA GLU A 119 12.62 3.78 20.72
C GLU A 119 11.74 3.06 19.68
N ILE A 120 12.05 1.81 19.36
CA ILE A 120 11.26 1.00 18.43
C ILE A 120 10.60 -0.11 19.23
N SER A 121 9.27 -0.17 19.18
CA SER A 121 8.47 -1.26 19.76
C SER A 121 7.88 -2.13 18.66
N THR A 122 7.59 -3.39 18.96
CA THR A 122 6.87 -4.31 18.06
C THR A 122 5.42 -4.53 18.49
N SER A 123 4.63 -5.15 17.61
CA SER A 123 3.24 -5.54 17.83
C SER A 123 3.06 -7.03 17.50
N PRO A 124 1.90 -7.64 17.81
CA PRO A 124 1.56 -8.96 17.29
C PRO A 124 1.77 -9.06 15.77
N PHE A 125 2.32 -10.18 15.30
CA PHE A 125 2.90 -10.30 13.95
C PHE A 125 1.96 -9.96 12.79
N TYR A 126 0.73 -10.49 12.78
CA TYR A 126 -0.31 -10.12 11.79
C TYR A 126 -1.29 -9.07 12.33
N HIS A 127 -0.93 -8.39 13.42
CA HIS A 127 -1.74 -7.39 14.12
C HIS A 127 -3.19 -7.85 14.46
N PRO A 128 -3.44 -9.09 14.92
CA PRO A 128 -4.78 -9.49 15.32
C PRO A 128 -5.22 -8.78 16.60
N ILE A 129 -6.54 -8.72 16.81
CA ILE A 129 -7.13 -8.28 18.08
C ILE A 129 -6.91 -9.39 19.12
N LEU A 130 -5.78 -9.39 19.81
CA LEU A 130 -5.35 -10.48 20.71
C LEU A 130 -6.44 -10.96 21.68
N PRO A 131 -7.24 -10.09 22.35
CA PRO A 131 -8.28 -10.56 23.25
C PRO A 131 -9.32 -11.47 22.57
N LEU A 132 -9.66 -11.20 21.30
CA LEU A 132 -10.62 -12.00 20.54
C LEU A 132 -10.00 -13.30 20.00
N VAL A 133 -8.68 -13.34 19.80
CA VAL A 133 -7.96 -14.59 19.50
C VAL A 133 -7.94 -15.49 20.74
N CYS A 134 -7.63 -14.89 21.90
CA CYS A 134 -7.67 -15.59 23.18
C CYS A 134 -9.06 -16.15 23.47
N ASP A 135 -10.12 -15.37 23.25
CA ASP A 135 -11.51 -15.77 23.41
C ASP A 135 -12.48 -14.73 22.81
N THR A 136 -13.31 -15.13 21.85
CA THR A 136 -14.32 -14.24 21.25
C THR A 136 -15.31 -13.66 22.26
N ASN A 137 -15.53 -14.33 23.40
CA ASN A 137 -16.42 -13.83 24.44
C ASN A 137 -15.85 -12.60 25.17
N MET A 138 -14.55 -12.31 25.03
CA MET A 138 -13.96 -11.05 25.53
C MET A 138 -14.61 -9.81 24.93
N GLY A 139 -15.28 -9.93 23.77
CA GLY A 139 -16.07 -8.84 23.20
C GLY A 139 -17.14 -8.31 24.16
N ALA A 140 -17.72 -9.16 25.01
CA ALA A 140 -18.72 -8.74 26.01
C ALA A 140 -18.12 -7.91 27.16
N VAL A 141 -16.82 -8.05 27.43
CA VAL A 141 -16.11 -7.24 28.43
C VAL A 141 -15.91 -5.82 27.90
N SER A 142 -15.47 -5.70 26.64
CA SER A 142 -15.28 -4.40 25.98
C SER A 142 -16.61 -3.70 25.70
N SER A 143 -17.64 -4.46 25.33
CA SER A 143 -18.95 -3.94 24.93
C SER A 143 -20.08 -4.77 25.57
N PRO A 144 -20.55 -4.39 26.77
CA PRO A 144 -21.67 -5.06 27.41
C PRO A 144 -22.92 -5.07 26.52
N GLY A 145 -23.54 -6.25 26.36
CA GLY A 145 -24.72 -6.44 25.51
C GLY A 145 -24.40 -6.70 24.02
N LEU A 146 -23.13 -6.78 23.63
CA LEU A 146 -22.73 -7.17 22.28
C LEU A 146 -23.18 -8.61 21.97
N PRO A 147 -23.88 -8.85 20.84
CA PRO A 147 -24.14 -10.21 20.37
C PRO A 147 -22.82 -10.96 20.12
N LEU A 148 -22.64 -12.10 20.77
CA LEU A 148 -21.44 -12.92 20.62
C LEU A 148 -21.60 -13.95 19.49
N PRO A 149 -20.49 -14.37 18.84
CA PRO A 149 -20.53 -15.46 17.89
C PRO A 149 -21.11 -16.74 18.51
N GLN A 150 -21.92 -17.48 17.75
CA GLN A 150 -22.49 -18.75 18.22
C GLN A 150 -21.39 -19.78 18.49
N ASN A 151 -20.40 -19.86 17.59
CA ASN A 151 -19.22 -20.69 17.77
C ASN A 151 -18.14 -19.87 18.48
N ARG A 152 -17.88 -20.21 19.74
CA ARG A 152 -16.80 -19.59 20.51
C ARG A 152 -15.45 -20.02 19.95
N PHE A 153 -14.68 -19.04 19.48
CA PHE A 153 -13.28 -19.23 19.11
C PHE A 153 -12.40 -18.89 20.31
N ARG A 154 -11.44 -19.76 20.64
CA ARG A 154 -10.61 -19.62 21.86
C ARG A 154 -9.25 -20.29 21.68
N HIS A 155 -8.26 -19.50 21.29
CA HIS A 155 -6.90 -19.96 21.00
C HIS A 155 -5.86 -19.01 21.61
N PRO A 156 -5.73 -18.95 22.95
CA PRO A 156 -4.72 -18.11 23.61
C PRO A 156 -3.27 -18.49 23.23
N GLU A 157 -3.04 -19.72 22.80
CA GLU A 157 -1.78 -20.18 22.21
C GLU A 157 -1.44 -19.45 20.91
N ASP A 158 -2.42 -19.20 20.03
CA ASP A 158 -2.21 -18.44 18.80
C ASP A 158 -1.91 -16.97 19.11
N ALA A 159 -2.58 -16.40 20.12
CA ALA A 159 -2.28 -15.05 20.59
C ALA A 159 -0.84 -14.93 21.11
N ARG A 160 -0.35 -15.95 21.84
CA ARG A 160 1.05 -16.03 22.28
C ARG A 160 1.99 -16.15 21.08
N GLU A 161 1.70 -17.02 20.11
CA GLU A 161 2.51 -17.20 18.91
C GLU A 161 2.67 -15.88 18.12
N GLN A 162 1.61 -15.07 18.03
CA GLN A 162 1.67 -13.76 17.39
C GLN A 162 2.61 -12.79 18.10
N LEU A 163 2.69 -12.85 19.43
CA LEU A 163 3.64 -12.06 20.21
C LEU A 163 5.07 -12.56 20.01
N VAL A 164 5.29 -13.88 20.08
CA VAL A 164 6.63 -14.46 19.87
C VAL A 164 7.17 -14.09 18.49
N ARG A 165 6.39 -14.31 17.42
CA ARG A 165 6.83 -13.94 16.07
C ARG A 165 7.08 -12.45 15.89
N GLY A 166 6.28 -11.60 16.55
CA GLY A 166 6.47 -10.16 16.53
C GLY A 166 7.79 -9.73 17.16
N LEU A 167 8.18 -10.39 18.26
CA LEU A 167 9.47 -10.21 18.92
C LEU A 167 10.61 -10.77 18.07
N ASP A 168 10.49 -12.00 17.57
CA ASP A 168 11.52 -12.65 16.75
C ASP A 168 11.85 -11.83 15.49
N LEU A 169 10.83 -11.28 14.81
CA LEU A 169 11.04 -10.41 13.65
C LEU A 169 11.71 -9.09 14.05
N HIS A 170 11.33 -8.52 15.20
CA HIS A 170 11.93 -7.30 15.70
C HIS A 170 13.43 -7.48 15.95
N GLU A 171 13.81 -8.56 16.64
CA GLU A 171 15.20 -8.93 16.88
C GLU A 171 15.94 -9.22 15.57
N GLN A 172 15.32 -9.96 14.64
CA GLN A 172 15.92 -10.25 13.33
C GLN A 172 16.22 -8.97 12.52
N VAL A 173 15.35 -7.97 12.58
CA VAL A 173 15.45 -6.75 11.75
C VAL A 173 16.31 -5.68 12.40
N PHE A 174 16.21 -5.50 13.72
CA PHE A 174 16.85 -4.38 14.44
C PHE A 174 17.96 -4.82 15.40
N GLY A 175 18.09 -6.11 15.71
CA GLY A 175 19.10 -6.65 16.64
C GLY A 175 18.84 -6.32 18.11
N VAL A 176 17.62 -5.89 18.44
CA VAL A 176 17.15 -5.53 19.79
C VAL A 176 15.82 -6.20 20.10
#